data_AF-A0A1F6E7T8-F1
#
_entry.id   AF-A0A1F6E7T8-F1
#
_cell.length_a   1.000
_cell.length_b   1.000
_cell.length_c   1.000
_cell.angle_alpha   90.00
_cell.angle_beta   90.00
_cell.angle_gamma   90.00
#
_symmetry.space_group_name_H-M   'P 1'
#
loop_
_entity.id
_entity.type
_entity.pdbx_description
1 polymer ?
#
loop_
_entity_poly.entity_id
_entity_poly.type
_entity_poly.pdbx_seq_one_letter_code
_entity_poly.pdbx_strand_id
1 'polypeptide(L)'
;MSDDKEFDDLIKERFKELPRVVQEAIVSADVEKHLRELAETNKLHLDQWTSLEDVVQMTLLGLEDSGELMQNIRDRVHVPEETAQTLAKSVSEIVFEPIRQELERQLEHPDAVAKATSGVEDMRASILADASEHSAPAPAAVATPAIPPTPAIAPATPPAPAPTVKVERASSAPPSYVSGPSHERKAIEGDPYREQLD
;
A
#
# COMPACT_ATOMS: atom_id res chain seq x y z
N MET A 1 9.24 -20.63 -18.21
CA MET A 1 10.53 -20.00 -18.57
C MET A 1 10.35 -18.81 -19.52
N SER A 2 9.22 -18.69 -20.24
CA SER A 2 8.93 -17.48 -21.03
C SER A 2 8.30 -16.37 -20.16
N ASP A 3 7.47 -16.75 -19.19
CA ASP A 3 6.67 -15.82 -18.38
C ASP A 3 7.52 -14.89 -17.50
N ASP A 4 8.59 -15.41 -16.87
CA ASP A 4 9.55 -14.60 -16.08
C ASP A 4 10.17 -13.48 -16.91
N LYS A 5 10.53 -13.78 -18.16
CA LYS A 5 11.22 -12.82 -19.02
C LYS A 5 10.29 -11.68 -19.44
N GLU A 6 9.03 -12.00 -19.73
CA GLU A 6 8.01 -11.00 -20.04
C GLU A 6 7.74 -10.08 -18.84
N PHE A 7 7.76 -10.63 -17.63
CA PHE A 7 7.61 -9.86 -16.39
C PHE A 7 8.81 -8.95 -16.11
N ASP A 8 10.03 -9.46 -16.26
CA ASP A 8 11.27 -8.65 -16.16
C ASP A 8 11.29 -7.48 -17.14
N ASP A 9 10.81 -7.71 -18.37
CA ASP A 9 10.76 -6.68 -19.40
C ASP A 9 9.69 -5.62 -19.08
N LEU A 10 8.55 -6.02 -18.52
CA LEU A 10 7.53 -5.10 -18.01
C LEU A 10 8.06 -4.21 -16.88
N ILE A 11 8.79 -4.78 -15.91
CA ILE A 11 9.40 -4.01 -14.82
C ILE A 11 10.35 -2.95 -15.37
N LYS A 12 11.22 -3.32 -16.33
CA LYS A 12 12.16 -2.39 -16.95
C LYS A 12 11.46 -1.28 -17.73
N GLU A 13 10.36 -1.60 -18.40
CA GLU A 13 9.55 -0.60 -19.11
C GLU A 13 8.97 0.41 -18.12
N ARG A 14 8.29 -0.07 -17.06
CA ARG A 14 7.72 0.80 -16.03
C ARG A 14 8.77 1.65 -15.35
N PHE A 15 9.91 1.07 -14.97
CA PHE A 15 10.99 1.81 -14.33
C PHE A 15 11.50 2.99 -15.17
N LYS A 16 11.56 2.84 -16.50
CA LYS A 16 11.99 3.90 -17.42
C LYS A 16 10.98 5.04 -17.55
N GLU A 17 9.70 4.74 -17.39
CA GLU A 17 8.62 5.74 -17.45
C GLU A 17 8.55 6.61 -16.20
N LEU A 18 9.08 6.13 -15.07
CA LEU A 18 9.02 6.85 -13.80
C LEU A 18 9.88 8.12 -13.81
N PRO A 19 9.51 9.16 -13.04
CA PRO A 19 10.37 10.31 -12.82
C PRO A 19 11.72 9.91 -12.20
N ARG A 20 12.77 10.64 -12.54
CA ARG A 20 14.14 10.34 -12.09
C ARG A 20 14.27 10.22 -10.56
N VAL A 21 13.52 11.03 -9.82
CA VAL A 21 13.43 10.96 -8.35
C VAL A 21 13.01 9.58 -7.88
N VAL A 22 11.96 9.03 -8.48
CA VAL A 22 11.41 7.74 -8.09
C VAL A 22 12.37 6.63 -8.50
N GLN A 23 12.99 6.74 -9.68
CA GLN A 23 14.03 5.81 -10.12
C GLN A 23 15.21 5.76 -9.14
N GLU A 24 15.70 6.92 -8.72
CA GLU A 24 16.79 7.03 -7.74
C GLU A 24 16.37 6.50 -6.37
N ALA A 25 15.13 6.75 -5.94
CA ALA A 25 14.61 6.21 -4.69
C ALA A 25 14.50 4.68 -4.69
N ILE A 26 14.01 4.07 -5.79
CA ILE A 26 13.92 2.60 -5.93
C ILE A 26 15.30 1.94 -5.87
N VAL A 27 16.33 2.57 -6.44
CA VAL A 27 17.71 2.04 -6.45
C VAL A 27 18.51 2.46 -5.20
N SER A 28 17.95 3.33 -4.36
CA SER A 28 18.65 3.85 -3.19
C SER A 28 18.81 2.80 -2.10
N ALA A 29 20.00 2.77 -1.48
CA ALA A 29 20.26 1.92 -0.32
C ALA A 29 19.43 2.32 0.92
N ASP A 30 18.87 3.54 0.94
CA ASP A 30 18.06 4.04 2.04
C ASP A 30 16.72 3.29 2.14
N VAL A 31 16.05 3.00 1.01
CA VAL A 31 14.80 2.22 1.02
C VAL A 31 15.03 0.80 1.54
N GLU A 32 16.07 0.12 1.05
CA GLU A 32 16.41 -1.24 1.53
C GLU A 32 16.72 -1.22 3.03
N LYS A 33 17.50 -0.24 3.50
CA LYS A 33 17.84 -0.09 4.92
C LYS A 33 16.60 0.12 5.78
N HIS A 34 15.72 1.03 5.40
CA HIS A 34 14.50 1.33 6.15
C HIS A 34 13.55 0.15 6.21
N LEU A 35 13.37 -0.52 5.09
CA LEU A 35 12.60 -1.75 5.04
C LEU A 35 13.25 -2.79 5.99
N ARG A 36 14.59 -2.93 6.01
CA ARG A 36 15.29 -3.92 6.85
C ARG A 36 15.07 -3.63 8.34
N GLU A 37 15.15 -2.37 8.75
CA GLU A 37 14.83 -1.92 10.11
C GLU A 37 13.38 -2.25 10.50
N LEU A 38 12.43 -2.12 9.57
CA LEU A 38 11.02 -2.50 9.80
C LEU A 38 10.84 -4.01 9.96
N ALA A 39 11.55 -4.81 9.17
CA ALA A 39 11.51 -6.26 9.28
C ALA A 39 12.08 -6.75 10.60
N GLU A 40 13.19 -6.18 11.06
CA GLU A 40 13.77 -6.48 12.37
C GLU A 40 12.82 -6.10 13.52
N THR A 41 12.22 -4.91 13.44
CA THR A 41 11.27 -4.39 14.43
C THR A 41 10.03 -5.29 14.55
N ASN A 42 9.50 -5.75 13.42
CA ASN A 42 8.32 -6.62 13.36
C ASN A 42 8.66 -8.11 13.42
N LYS A 43 9.95 -8.46 13.59
CA LYS A 43 10.46 -9.84 13.66
C LYS A 43 10.05 -10.70 12.45
N LEU A 44 10.07 -10.10 11.26
CA LEU A 44 9.81 -10.82 10.01
C LEU A 44 10.93 -11.80 9.71
N HIS A 45 10.57 -12.96 9.17
CA HIS A 45 11.54 -13.93 8.66
C HIS A 45 12.18 -13.45 7.35
N LEU A 46 13.30 -14.02 6.94
CA LEU A 46 13.99 -13.66 5.69
C LEU A 46 13.07 -13.74 4.46
N ASP A 47 12.25 -14.78 4.38
CA ASP A 47 11.30 -15.00 3.28
C ASP A 47 10.18 -13.95 3.25
N GLN A 48 9.68 -13.57 4.43
CA GLN A 48 8.67 -12.53 4.61
C GLN A 48 9.25 -11.14 4.31
N TRP A 49 10.49 -10.93 4.70
CA TRP A 49 11.26 -9.74 4.39
C TRP A 49 11.37 -9.54 2.87
N THR A 50 11.82 -10.56 2.14
CA THR A 50 11.94 -10.50 0.68
C THR A 50 10.58 -10.29 0.03
N SER A 51 9.53 -10.97 0.51
CA SER A 51 8.16 -10.77 0.01
C SER A 51 7.63 -9.35 0.24
N LEU A 52 7.99 -8.72 1.37
CA LEU A 52 7.63 -7.33 1.67
C LEU A 52 8.35 -6.38 0.71
N GLU A 53 9.63 -6.60 0.49
CA GLU A 53 10.44 -5.83 -0.47
C GLU A 53 9.82 -5.86 -1.87
N ASP A 54 9.45 -7.05 -2.35
CA ASP A 54 8.79 -7.24 -3.65
C ASP A 54 7.48 -6.44 -3.75
N VAL A 55 6.61 -6.52 -2.73
CA VAL A 55 5.34 -5.77 -2.69
C VAL A 55 5.58 -4.28 -2.75
N VAL A 56 6.53 -3.79 -1.96
CA VAL A 56 6.86 -2.36 -1.92
C VAL A 56 7.43 -1.90 -3.26
N GLN A 57 8.31 -2.69 -3.87
CA GLN A 57 8.89 -2.37 -5.17
C GLN A 57 7.84 -2.37 -6.27
N MET A 58 6.93 -3.36 -6.30
CA MET A 58 5.82 -3.40 -7.26
C MET A 58 4.87 -2.22 -7.08
N THR A 59 4.63 -1.80 -5.83
CA THR A 59 3.82 -0.61 -5.52
C THR A 59 4.52 0.68 -6.01
N LEU A 60 5.84 0.82 -5.79
CA LEU A 60 6.63 1.97 -6.28
C LEU A 60 6.68 2.05 -7.81
N LEU A 61 6.69 0.89 -8.48
CA LEU A 61 6.61 0.78 -9.93
C LEU A 61 5.21 1.09 -10.48
N GLY A 62 4.20 1.22 -9.61
CA GLY A 62 2.80 1.41 -9.98
C GLY A 62 2.15 0.16 -10.59
N LEU A 63 2.73 -1.03 -10.36
CA LEU A 63 2.14 -2.32 -10.74
C LEU A 63 1.07 -2.77 -9.73
N GLU A 64 1.22 -2.35 -8.48
CA GLU A 64 0.25 -2.57 -7.41
C GLU A 64 -0.28 -1.24 -6.89
N ASP A 65 -1.54 -1.22 -6.44
CA ASP A 65 -2.16 -0.03 -5.90
C ASP A 65 -1.72 0.20 -4.44
N SER A 66 -1.28 1.43 -4.15
CA SER A 66 -0.86 1.81 -2.80
C SER A 66 -1.97 1.76 -1.74
N GLY A 67 -3.24 1.90 -2.14
CA GLY A 67 -4.41 1.73 -1.27
C GLY A 67 -4.68 0.28 -0.89
N GLU A 68 -4.19 -0.68 -1.70
CA GLU A 68 -4.27 -2.11 -1.43
C GLU A 68 -3.02 -2.66 -0.73
N LEU A 69 -2.04 -1.82 -0.40
CA LEU A 69 -0.76 -2.22 0.19
C LEU A 69 -0.93 -3.13 1.43
N MET A 70 -1.84 -2.78 2.34
CA MET A 70 -2.11 -3.61 3.53
C MET A 70 -2.58 -5.02 3.16
N GLN A 71 -3.47 -5.11 2.16
CA GLN A 71 -4.00 -6.39 1.69
C GLN A 71 -2.89 -7.20 1.00
N ASN A 72 -2.10 -6.57 0.13
CA ASN A 72 -0.99 -7.22 -0.58
C ASN A 72 0.08 -7.73 0.40
N ILE A 73 0.41 -6.94 1.44
CA ILE A 73 1.30 -7.37 2.51
C ILE A 73 0.72 -8.58 3.24
N ARG A 74 -0.55 -8.52 3.67
CA ARG A 74 -1.18 -9.64 4.37
C ARG A 74 -1.15 -10.92 3.55
N ASP A 75 -1.53 -10.83 2.27
CA ASP A 75 -1.76 -11.98 1.41
C ASP A 75 -0.45 -12.59 0.90
N ARG A 76 0.59 -11.78 0.64
CA ARG A 76 1.89 -12.28 0.14
C ARG A 76 2.91 -12.54 1.25
N VAL A 77 2.98 -11.68 2.26
CA VAL A 77 3.92 -11.83 3.39
C VAL A 77 3.38 -12.82 4.44
N HIS A 78 2.09 -13.20 4.36
CA HIS A 78 1.44 -14.15 5.25
C HIS A 78 1.52 -13.75 6.73
N VAL A 79 1.30 -12.46 7.01
CA VAL A 79 1.32 -11.90 8.37
C VAL A 79 -0.09 -11.64 8.89
N PRO A 80 -0.29 -11.60 10.23
CA PRO A 80 -1.57 -11.20 10.82
C PRO A 80 -1.99 -9.80 10.37
N GLU A 81 -3.30 -9.55 10.33
CA GLU A 81 -3.87 -8.27 9.89
C GLU A 81 -3.33 -7.06 10.67
N GLU A 82 -3.15 -7.19 11.98
CA GLU A 82 -2.58 -6.15 12.84
C GLU A 82 -1.13 -5.79 12.44
N THR A 83 -0.33 -6.80 12.13
CA THR A 83 1.05 -6.62 11.66
C THR A 83 1.07 -6.03 10.26
N ALA A 84 0.19 -6.50 9.35
CA ALA A 84 0.06 -5.95 8.00
C ALA A 84 -0.32 -4.47 8.03
N GLN A 85 -1.26 -4.06 8.89
CA GLN A 85 -1.66 -2.68 9.06
C GLN A 85 -0.50 -1.81 9.57
N THR A 86 0.24 -2.30 10.56
CA THR A 86 1.41 -1.61 11.12
C THR A 86 2.49 -1.43 10.06
N LEU A 87 2.81 -2.49 9.31
CA LEU A 87 3.79 -2.45 8.23
C LEU A 87 3.37 -1.50 7.11
N ALA A 88 2.13 -1.58 6.64
CA ALA A 88 1.62 -0.70 5.58
C ALA A 88 1.72 0.78 5.97
N LYS A 89 1.39 1.10 7.22
CA LYS A 89 1.53 2.46 7.75
C LYS A 89 2.98 2.90 7.81
N SER A 90 3.86 2.09 8.39
CA SER A 90 5.29 2.42 8.51
C SER A 90 5.99 2.55 7.15
N VAL A 91 5.66 1.68 6.19
CA VAL A 91 6.18 1.79 4.81
C VAL A 91 5.69 3.08 4.16
N SER A 92 4.41 3.42 4.33
CA SER A 92 3.87 4.67 3.77
C SER A 92 4.59 5.89 4.35
N GLU A 93 4.84 5.92 5.65
CA GLU A 93 5.50 7.04 6.34
C GLU A 93 7.00 7.13 6.02
N ILE A 94 7.71 6.01 5.95
CA ILE A 94 9.17 5.99 5.84
C ILE A 94 9.64 5.97 4.38
N VAL A 95 8.90 5.31 3.49
CA VAL A 95 9.31 5.11 2.09
C VAL A 95 8.52 6.00 1.15
N PHE A 96 7.18 5.99 1.21
CA PHE A 96 6.37 6.68 0.20
C PHE A 96 6.28 8.18 0.43
N GLU A 97 6.16 8.62 1.69
CA GLU A 97 6.00 10.02 2.02
C GLU A 97 7.22 10.87 1.61
N PRO A 98 8.49 10.48 1.87
CA PRO A 98 9.64 11.26 1.42
C PRO A 98 9.74 11.38 -0.11
N ILE A 99 9.40 10.30 -0.83
CA ILE A 99 9.39 10.31 -2.31
C ILE A 99 8.30 11.26 -2.81
N ARG A 100 7.11 11.24 -2.19
CA ARG A 100 6.02 12.16 -2.53
C ARG A 100 6.43 13.60 -2.31
N GLN A 101 7.03 13.92 -1.17
CA GLN A 101 7.49 15.27 -0.85
C GLN A 101 8.54 15.76 -1.86
N GLU A 102 9.46 14.89 -2.29
CA GLU A 102 10.46 15.24 -3.29
C GLU A 102 9.82 15.49 -4.67
N LEU A 103 8.82 14.68 -5.06
CA LEU A 103 8.06 14.90 -6.29
C LEU A 103 7.27 16.21 -6.26
N GLU A 104 6.58 16.49 -5.15
CA GLU A 104 5.83 17.73 -4.94
C GLU A 104 6.77 18.94 -5.04
N ARG A 105 7.93 18.89 -4.37
CA ARG A 105 8.93 19.95 -4.44
C ARG A 105 9.38 20.24 -5.87
N GLN A 106 9.60 19.21 -6.69
CA GLN A 106 10.01 19.39 -8.09
C GLN A 106 8.90 19.94 -8.97
N LEU A 107 7.64 19.63 -8.67
CA LEU A 107 6.48 20.19 -9.35
C LEU A 107 6.23 21.65 -8.97
N GLU A 108 6.55 22.05 -7.74
CA GLU A 108 6.44 23.42 -7.23
C GLU A 108 7.53 24.37 -7.78
N HIS A 109 8.61 23.84 -8.37
CA HIS A 109 9.63 24.66 -9.02
C HIS A 109 9.16 25.14 -10.43
N PRO A 110 9.27 26.45 -10.75
CA PRO A 110 8.60 27.10 -11.89
C PRO A 110 9.06 26.65 -13.28
N ASP A 111 10.20 25.95 -13.41
CA ASP A 111 10.69 25.43 -14.70
C ASP A 111 9.81 24.30 -15.28
N ALA A 112 9.07 23.55 -14.45
CA ALA A 112 8.14 22.52 -14.90
C ALA A 112 6.77 23.09 -15.29
N VAL A 113 6.30 24.11 -14.57
CA VAL A 113 5.02 24.79 -14.83
C VAL A 113 5.08 25.56 -16.16
N ALA A 114 6.21 26.21 -16.47
CA ALA A 114 6.38 26.99 -17.70
C ALA A 114 6.21 26.17 -19.00
N LYS A 115 6.51 24.87 -18.97
CA LYS A 115 6.38 23.99 -20.15
C LYS A 115 4.98 23.40 -20.32
N ALA A 116 4.24 23.22 -19.22
CA ALA A 116 2.87 22.71 -19.24
C ALA A 116 1.83 23.81 -19.54
N THR A 117 2.05 25.05 -19.12
CA THR A 117 1.13 26.16 -19.41
C THR A 117 1.22 26.65 -20.85
N SER A 118 2.40 26.61 -21.48
CA SER A 118 2.57 27.07 -22.88
C SER A 118 1.67 26.31 -23.86
N GLY A 119 1.67 24.96 -23.84
CA GLY A 119 0.90 24.19 -24.83
C GLY A 119 -0.63 24.35 -24.70
N VAL A 120 -1.14 24.49 -23.47
CA VAL A 120 -2.57 24.60 -23.22
C VAL A 120 -3.06 26.04 -23.43
N GLU A 121 -2.26 27.06 -23.10
CA GLU A 121 -2.59 28.45 -23.42
C GLU A 121 -2.53 28.73 -24.92
N ASP A 122 -1.56 28.18 -25.66
CA ASP A 122 -1.48 28.32 -27.12
C ASP A 122 -2.68 27.66 -27.83
N MET A 123 -3.12 26.49 -27.36
CA MET A 123 -4.34 25.83 -27.85
C MET A 123 -5.60 26.65 -27.52
N ARG A 124 -5.70 27.18 -26.29
CA ARG A 124 -6.84 28.00 -25.87
C ARG A 124 -6.92 29.31 -26.65
N ALA A 125 -5.79 29.97 -26.90
CA ALA A 125 -5.71 31.18 -27.70
C ALA A 125 -6.12 30.94 -29.16
N SER A 126 -5.74 29.79 -29.72
CA SER A 126 -6.13 29.39 -31.08
C SER A 126 -7.65 29.15 -31.19
N ILE A 127 -8.26 28.53 -30.18
CA ILE A 127 -9.72 28.28 -30.15
C ILE A 127 -10.52 29.57 -29.91
N LEU A 128 -10.00 30.49 -29.08
CA LEU A 128 -10.66 31.78 -28.84
C LEU A 128 -10.59 32.72 -30.05
N ALA A 129 -9.49 32.66 -30.82
CA ALA A 129 -9.33 33.43 -32.05
C ALA A 129 -10.28 32.93 -33.14
N ASP A 130 -10.47 31.61 -33.27
CA ASP A 130 -11.38 31.00 -34.24
C ASP A 130 -12.88 31.26 -33.90
N ALA A 131 -13.22 31.31 -32.61
CA ALA A 131 -14.58 31.58 -32.13
C ALA A 131 -15.03 33.05 -32.28
N SER A 132 -14.15 33.97 -32.66
CA SER A 132 -14.47 35.41 -32.77
C SER A 132 -14.95 35.85 -34.16
N GLU A 133 -14.92 34.97 -35.17
CA GLU A 133 -15.34 35.31 -36.55
C GLU A 133 -16.74 34.79 -36.94
N HIS A 134 -17.44 34.02 -36.09
CA HIS A 134 -18.80 33.58 -36.39
C HIS A 134 -19.78 33.79 -35.22
N SER A 135 -20.77 34.64 -35.49
CA SER A 135 -22.06 34.80 -34.80
C SER A 135 -22.19 35.87 -33.70
N ALA A 136 -22.64 37.04 -34.14
CA ALA A 136 -23.87 37.65 -33.63
C ALA A 136 -24.97 37.44 -34.71
N PRO A 137 -26.28 37.29 -34.39
CA PRO A 137 -26.99 38.00 -33.32
C PRO A 137 -27.91 37.13 -32.41
N ALA A 138 -28.26 37.72 -31.26
CA ALA A 138 -29.27 37.28 -30.29
C ALA A 138 -30.71 37.62 -30.75
N PRO A 139 -31.78 37.46 -29.93
CA PRO A 139 -32.12 36.44 -28.92
C PRO A 139 -33.52 35.81 -29.17
N ALA A 140 -33.79 34.63 -28.64
CA ALA A 140 -35.17 34.15 -28.48
C ALA A 140 -35.32 33.35 -27.18
N ALA A 141 -36.42 33.65 -26.50
CA ALA A 141 -36.76 33.19 -25.18
C ALA A 141 -37.26 31.72 -25.15
N VAL A 142 -37.48 31.28 -23.92
CA VAL A 142 -38.48 30.30 -23.46
C VAL A 142 -37.95 28.91 -23.08
N ALA A 143 -38.45 28.49 -21.91
CA ALA A 143 -38.57 27.15 -21.34
C ALA A 143 -37.38 26.62 -20.52
N THR A 144 -37.46 26.93 -19.23
CA THR A 144 -37.14 26.03 -18.12
C THR A 144 -37.70 24.61 -18.36
N PRO A 145 -36.88 23.55 -18.33
CA PRO A 145 -37.34 22.20 -18.08
C PRO A 145 -37.11 21.84 -16.62
N ALA A 146 -38.17 21.33 -16.01
CA ALA A 146 -38.30 20.93 -14.62
C ALA A 146 -37.22 19.93 -14.19
N ILE A 147 -36.71 20.19 -12.99
CA ILE A 147 -35.92 19.28 -12.16
C ILE A 147 -36.80 18.06 -11.83
N PRO A 148 -36.38 16.81 -12.11
CA PRO A 148 -37.10 15.64 -11.64
C PRO A 148 -36.99 15.53 -10.11
N PRO A 149 -38.06 15.17 -9.39
CA PRO A 149 -38.04 15.04 -7.94
C PRO A 149 -37.09 13.91 -7.53
N THR A 150 -36.22 14.23 -6.57
CA THR A 150 -35.40 13.28 -5.83
C THR A 150 -36.28 12.20 -5.18
N PRO A 151 -35.95 10.90 -5.30
CA PRO A 151 -36.57 9.88 -4.46
C PRO A 151 -36.10 10.07 -3.01
N ALA A 152 -37.07 10.26 -2.11
CA ALA A 152 -36.87 10.34 -0.68
C ALA A 152 -36.28 9.02 -0.15
N ILE A 153 -35.03 9.05 0.30
CA ILE A 153 -34.42 7.95 1.04
C ILE A 153 -34.99 8.03 2.46
N ALA A 154 -35.85 7.07 2.81
CA ALA A 154 -36.40 6.94 4.15
C ALA A 154 -35.29 6.59 5.15
N PRO A 155 -35.14 7.32 6.27
CA PRO A 155 -34.30 6.87 7.38
C PRO A 155 -35.08 5.88 8.25
N ALA A 156 -34.40 4.82 8.68
CA ALA A 156 -34.57 4.06 9.92
C ALA A 156 -34.50 2.54 9.70
N THR A 157 -33.27 2.01 9.67
CA THR A 157 -33.07 0.68 10.25
C THR A 157 -32.74 0.92 11.73
N PRO A 158 -33.58 0.46 12.68
CA PRO A 158 -33.24 0.55 14.10
C PRO A 158 -31.96 -0.25 14.41
N PRO A 159 -31.12 0.21 15.35
CA PRO A 159 -29.94 -0.53 15.76
C PRO A 159 -30.35 -1.88 16.35
N ALA A 160 -29.64 -2.95 15.95
CA ALA A 160 -29.82 -4.28 16.51
C ALA A 160 -29.61 -4.24 18.03
N PRO A 161 -30.42 -4.97 18.83
CA PRO A 161 -30.21 -5.06 20.26
C PRO A 161 -28.85 -5.68 20.56
N ALA A 162 -28.16 -5.14 21.57
CA ALA A 162 -26.86 -5.65 22.02
C ALA A 162 -26.97 -7.15 22.42
N PRO A 163 -26.00 -8.00 22.02
CA PRO A 163 -26.01 -9.39 22.46
C PRO A 163 -25.75 -9.47 23.97
N THR A 164 -26.75 -9.93 24.72
CA THR A 164 -26.70 -10.17 26.18
C THR A 164 -26.06 -11.52 26.55
N VAL A 165 -25.25 -12.11 25.67
CA VAL A 165 -24.58 -13.37 25.99
C VAL A 165 -23.27 -13.09 26.71
N LYS A 166 -23.29 -13.30 28.02
CA LYS A 166 -22.10 -13.39 28.86
C LYS A 166 -21.23 -14.53 28.32
N VAL A 167 -20.14 -14.19 27.64
CA VAL A 167 -19.16 -15.16 27.18
C VAL A 167 -18.49 -15.76 28.41
N GLU A 168 -18.99 -16.90 28.87
CA GLU A 168 -18.25 -17.76 29.79
C GLU A 168 -17.04 -18.31 29.01
N ARG A 169 -15.87 -17.78 29.34
CA ARG A 169 -14.58 -18.26 28.86
C ARG A 169 -14.38 -19.66 29.43
N ALA A 170 -14.73 -20.69 28.67
CA ALA A 170 -14.35 -22.06 29.00
C ALA A 170 -12.82 -22.13 29.03
N SER A 171 -12.24 -22.20 30.22
CA SER A 171 -10.85 -22.59 30.43
C SER A 171 -10.70 -24.06 30.03
N SER A 172 -10.50 -24.34 28.74
CA SER A 172 -9.98 -25.63 28.28
C SER A 172 -8.47 -25.63 28.46
N ALA A 173 -8.02 -25.75 29.71
CA ALA A 173 -6.69 -26.27 29.97
C ALA A 173 -6.81 -27.80 30.02
N PRO A 174 -6.08 -28.57 29.18
CA PRO A 174 -6.05 -30.03 29.33
C PRO A 174 -5.45 -30.40 30.70
N PRO A 175 -5.99 -31.42 31.40
CA PRO A 175 -5.65 -31.75 32.80
C PRO A 175 -4.27 -32.41 33.00
N SER A 176 -3.30 -32.17 32.13
CA SER A 176 -2.02 -32.90 32.14
C SER A 176 -0.78 -32.02 31.99
N TYR A 177 -0.81 -30.79 32.49
CA TYR A 177 0.42 -30.04 32.74
C TYR A 177 0.86 -30.26 34.18
N VAL A 178 1.71 -31.27 34.39
CA VAL A 178 2.43 -31.44 35.66
C VAL A 178 3.47 -30.33 35.71
N SER A 179 3.21 -29.30 36.53
CA SER A 179 4.22 -28.30 36.89
C SER A 179 5.26 -28.96 37.80
N GLY A 180 6.29 -29.53 37.19
CA GLY A 180 7.52 -29.94 37.85
C GLY A 180 8.65 -28.94 37.54
N PRO A 181 9.71 -28.87 38.37
CA PRO A 181 10.88 -28.05 38.08
C PRO A 181 11.51 -28.48 36.74
N SER A 182 11.63 -27.54 35.78
CA SER A 182 12.10 -27.78 34.40
C SER A 182 13.56 -28.24 34.27
N HIS A 183 14.22 -28.68 35.34
CA HIS A 183 15.66 -28.96 35.36
C HIS A 183 15.99 -30.42 35.67
N GLU A 184 15.02 -31.24 36.04
CA GLU A 184 15.25 -32.66 36.27
C GLU A 184 15.11 -33.44 34.95
N ARG A 185 16.22 -33.54 34.20
CA ARG A 185 16.29 -34.45 33.04
C ARG A 185 16.35 -35.88 33.53
N LYS A 186 15.35 -36.70 33.22
CA LYS A 186 15.43 -38.15 33.40
C LYS A 186 16.65 -38.68 32.65
N ALA A 187 17.55 -39.35 33.35
CA ALA A 187 18.66 -40.07 32.73
C ALA A 187 18.08 -41.26 31.96
N ILE A 188 18.09 -41.18 30.64
CA ILE A 188 17.76 -42.30 29.75
C ILE A 188 19.08 -42.99 29.45
N GLU A 189 19.22 -44.23 29.88
CA GLU A 189 20.42 -45.03 29.68
C GLU A 189 20.52 -45.43 28.20
N GLY A 190 21.63 -45.07 27.54
CA GLY A 190 21.91 -45.40 26.14
C GLY A 190 21.69 -44.30 25.10
N ASP A 191 21.61 -43.02 25.49
CA ASP A 191 21.57 -41.90 24.54
C ASP A 191 22.98 -41.59 23.97
N PRO A 192 23.27 -41.88 22.68
CA PRO A 192 24.59 -41.71 22.09
C PRO A 192 24.99 -40.24 21.86
N TYR A 193 24.08 -39.28 22.07
CA TYR A 193 24.34 -37.86 21.91
C TYR A 193 24.57 -37.13 23.25
N ARG A 194 24.54 -37.83 24.38
CA ARG A 194 24.85 -37.23 25.68
C ARG A 194 26.36 -37.30 25.93
N GLU A 195 27.04 -36.16 25.81
CA GLU A 195 28.46 -36.03 26.13
C GLU A 195 28.75 -36.63 27.51
N GLN A 196 29.58 -37.67 27.54
CA GLN A 196 30.13 -38.18 28.79
C GLN A 196 31.17 -37.14 29.24
N LEU A 197 30.79 -36.32 30.21
CA LEU A 197 31.73 -35.49 30.95
C LEU A 197 32.66 -36.46 31.72
N ASP A 198 33.91 -36.54 31.27
CA ASP A 198 35.00 -37.27 31.93
C ASP A 198 35.39 -36.58 33.25
#